data_AF-A0A286MMJ9-F1
#
_entry.id   AF-A0A286MMJ9-F1
#
_cell.length_a   1.000
_cell.length_b   1.000
_cell.length_c   1.000
_cell.angle_alpha   90.00
_cell.angle_beta   90.00
_cell.angle_gamma   90.00
#
_symmetry.space_group_name_H-M   'P 1'
#
loop_
_entity.id
_entity.type
_entity.pdbx_description
1 polymer ?
#
loop_
_entity_poly.entity_id
_entity_poly.type
_entity_poly.pdbx_seq_one_letter_code
_entity_poly.pdbx_strand_id
1 'polypeptide(L)'
;WWQRYQPISYKLCSRSGTEEELRDMIRRCNNVGVNIYVDAVINHMCGAGGGEGTHSSCGSWFNAGNKDFPSVPFSSWDFNDNKCRTGSGEIENYGDIYQVRDCRLVSLLDLALEKDYVRGKVAEFMNSLIDMGVAGFRVDACKHMWPGDLADIYGRLHNLNT
;
A
#
# COMPACT_ATOMS: atom_id res chain seq x y z
N TRP A 1 -3.00 -16.70 -2.22
CA TRP A 1 -3.31 -15.85 -1.05
C TRP A 1 -2.39 -14.63 -1.00
N TRP A 2 -1.06 -14.83 -1.09
CA TRP A 2 -0.05 -13.76 -1.03
C TRP A 2 -0.17 -12.71 -2.14
N GLN A 3 -0.83 -13.01 -3.27
CA GLN A 3 -1.10 -12.02 -4.33
C GLN A 3 -1.81 -10.75 -3.83
N ARG A 4 -2.52 -10.83 -2.70
CA ARG A 4 -3.20 -9.67 -2.09
C ARG A 4 -2.23 -8.67 -1.44
N TYR A 5 -0.98 -9.07 -1.23
CA TYR A 5 0.12 -8.25 -0.74
C TYR A 5 1.00 -7.73 -1.89
N GLN A 6 0.47 -7.69 -3.12
CA GLN A 6 1.15 -7.11 -4.27
C GLN A 6 0.24 -6.08 -4.93
N PRO A 7 0.14 -4.87 -4.36
CA PRO A 7 -0.77 -3.84 -4.85
C PRO A 7 -0.47 -3.44 -6.29
N ILE A 8 -1.53 -3.21 -7.06
CA ILE A 8 -1.48 -2.60 -8.40
C ILE A 8 -2.12 -1.21 -8.39
N SER A 9 -3.13 -1.02 -7.55
CA SER A 9 -3.78 0.27 -7.34
C SER A 9 -4.45 0.32 -5.97
N TYR A 10 -4.94 1.50 -5.59
CA TYR A 10 -5.78 1.69 -4.41
C TYR A 10 -7.30 1.61 -4.71
N LYS A 11 -7.70 1.14 -5.91
CA LYS A 11 -9.10 0.83 -6.19
C LYS A 11 -9.58 -0.29 -5.27
N LEU A 12 -10.76 -0.13 -4.70
CA LEU A 12 -11.37 -1.09 -3.77
C LEU A 12 -12.09 -2.21 -4.53
N CYS A 13 -11.34 -2.95 -5.34
CA CYS A 13 -11.82 -4.07 -6.11
C CYS A 13 -10.85 -5.24 -5.98
N SER A 14 -11.35 -6.35 -5.46
CA SER A 14 -10.56 -7.56 -5.22
C SER A 14 -11.40 -8.81 -5.46
N ARG A 15 -10.78 -9.98 -5.30
CA ARG A 15 -11.52 -11.25 -5.29
C ARG A 15 -12.58 -11.32 -4.18
N SER A 16 -12.51 -10.46 -3.16
CA SER A 16 -13.53 -10.36 -2.10
C SER A 16 -14.76 -9.54 -2.50
N GLY A 17 -14.72 -8.81 -3.61
CA GLY A 17 -15.86 -8.00 -4.06
C GLY A 17 -15.46 -6.62 -4.60
N THR A 18 -16.49 -5.87 -4.99
CA THR A 18 -16.42 -4.46 -5.45
C THR A 18 -16.43 -3.47 -4.28
N GLU A 19 -16.29 -2.19 -4.58
CA GLU A 19 -16.36 -1.12 -3.58
C GLU A 19 -17.77 -1.03 -2.97
N GLU A 20 -18.82 -1.22 -3.77
CA GLU A 20 -20.20 -1.21 -3.31
C GLU A 20 -20.47 -2.35 -2.32
N GLU A 21 -19.95 -3.54 -2.60
CA GLU A 21 -20.05 -4.70 -1.70
C GLU A 21 -19.27 -4.47 -0.41
N LEU A 22 -18.08 -3.86 -0.50
CA LEU A 22 -17.29 -3.47 0.67
C LEU A 22 -18.02 -2.44 1.54
N ARG A 23 -18.61 -1.39 0.94
CA ARG A 23 -19.42 -0.39 1.66
C ARG A 23 -20.63 -1.02 2.32
N ASP A 24 -21.35 -1.91 1.63
CA ASP A 24 -22.49 -2.63 2.21
C ASP A 24 -22.08 -3.46 3.44
N MET A 25 -20.96 -4.19 3.33
CA MET A 25 -20.42 -4.98 4.43
C MET A 25 -20.06 -4.09 5.62
N ILE A 26 -19.30 -3.01 5.42
CA ILE A 26 -18.90 -2.08 6.49
C ILE A 26 -20.13 -1.52 7.19
N ARG A 27 -21.11 -1.01 6.42
CA ARG A 27 -22.36 -0.47 6.95
C ARG A 27 -23.12 -1.48 7.80
N ARG A 28 -23.29 -2.71 7.31
CA ARG A 28 -24.06 -3.75 8.02
C ARG A 28 -23.37 -4.20 9.30
N CYS A 29 -22.04 -4.33 9.29
CA CYS A 29 -21.26 -4.67 10.48
C CYS A 29 -21.35 -3.54 11.54
N ASN A 30 -21.18 -2.29 11.13
CA ASN A 30 -21.29 -1.14 12.04
C ASN A 30 -22.70 -1.01 12.65
N ASN A 31 -23.76 -1.26 11.87
CA ASN A 31 -25.14 -1.21 12.36
C ASN A 31 -25.44 -2.22 13.48
N VAL A 32 -24.62 -3.26 13.63
CA VAL A 32 -24.75 -4.26 14.70
C VAL A 32 -23.59 -4.18 15.72
N GLY A 33 -22.82 -3.08 15.70
CA GLY A 33 -21.73 -2.84 16.65
C GLY A 33 -20.48 -3.70 16.42
N VAL A 34 -20.27 -4.20 15.20
CA VAL A 34 -19.09 -5.00 14.83
C VAL A 34 -18.16 -4.17 13.96
N ASN A 35 -16.96 -3.90 14.47
CA ASN A 35 -15.96 -3.07 13.78
C ASN A 35 -15.22 -3.83 12.67
N ILE A 36 -14.85 -3.10 11.62
CA ILE A 36 -14.02 -3.59 10.52
C ILE A 36 -12.62 -2.97 10.59
N TYR A 37 -11.60 -3.81 10.47
CA TYR A 37 -10.20 -3.39 10.37
C TYR A 37 -9.65 -3.81 9.02
N VAL A 38 -9.05 -2.87 8.27
CA VAL A 38 -8.48 -3.15 6.95
C VAL A 38 -7.01 -3.54 7.07
N ASP A 39 -6.58 -4.52 6.29
CA ASP A 39 -5.16 -4.80 6.08
C ASP A 39 -4.60 -3.84 5.03
N ALA A 40 -3.83 -2.84 5.48
CA ALA A 40 -3.27 -1.78 4.65
C ALA A 40 -1.85 -2.13 4.19
N VAL A 41 -1.73 -2.52 2.92
CA VAL A 41 -0.45 -2.81 2.26
C VAL A 41 0.09 -1.53 1.62
N ILE A 42 0.91 -0.80 2.38
CA ILE A 42 1.36 0.57 2.03
C ILE A 42 2.89 0.71 1.93
N ASN A 43 3.65 -0.34 2.23
CA ASN A 43 5.11 -0.32 2.09
C ASN A 43 5.55 -0.39 0.63
N HIS A 44 4.87 -1.20 -0.17
CA HIS A 44 5.32 -1.61 -1.49
C HIS A 44 4.15 -1.74 -2.47
N MET A 45 4.48 -1.78 -3.76
CA MET A 45 3.60 -2.24 -4.83
C MET A 45 3.90 -3.72 -5.17
N CYS A 46 3.52 -4.20 -6.35
CA CYS A 46 3.80 -5.57 -6.75
C CYS A 46 5.30 -5.89 -6.88
N GLY A 47 5.61 -7.18 -7.06
CA GLY A 47 6.98 -7.61 -7.29
C GLY A 47 7.57 -7.02 -8.57
N ALA A 48 8.87 -6.68 -8.57
CA ALA A 48 9.58 -6.14 -9.72
C ALA A 48 9.53 -7.05 -10.96
N GLY A 49 9.36 -8.36 -10.75
CA GLY A 49 9.14 -9.37 -11.80
C GLY A 49 7.67 -9.55 -12.22
N GLY A 50 6.75 -8.68 -11.79
CA GLY A 50 5.30 -8.81 -12.02
C GLY A 50 4.84 -8.59 -13.47
N GLY A 51 5.77 -8.21 -14.35
CA GLY A 51 5.51 -7.97 -15.77
C GLY A 51 4.75 -6.67 -16.03
N GLU A 52 4.11 -6.62 -17.20
CA GLU A 52 3.26 -5.53 -17.65
C GLU A 52 1.92 -6.09 -18.12
N GLY A 53 0.84 -5.38 -17.87
CA GLY A 53 -0.47 -5.71 -18.39
C GLY A 53 -1.60 -5.32 -17.47
N THR A 54 -2.76 -5.93 -17.68
CA THR A 54 -4.00 -5.69 -16.93
C THR A 54 -4.41 -6.87 -16.06
N HIS A 55 -3.49 -7.81 -15.77
CA HIS A 55 -3.69 -8.96 -14.87
C HIS A 55 -3.75 -8.56 -13.39
N SER A 56 -4.57 -7.56 -13.09
CA SER A 56 -4.90 -7.09 -11.76
C SER A 56 -6.38 -7.39 -11.44
N SER A 57 -6.76 -7.38 -10.17
CA SER A 57 -8.13 -7.72 -9.76
C SER A 57 -9.21 -6.82 -10.36
N CYS A 58 -8.85 -5.58 -10.72
CA CYS A 58 -9.76 -4.58 -11.26
C CYS A 58 -9.47 -4.24 -12.73
N GLY A 59 -8.62 -5.02 -13.41
CA GLY A 59 -8.23 -4.75 -14.81
C GLY A 59 -7.40 -3.47 -15.01
N SER A 60 -6.94 -2.84 -13.93
CA SER A 60 -5.98 -1.73 -13.99
C SER A 60 -4.70 -2.18 -14.67
N TRP A 61 -4.26 -1.41 -15.67
CA TRP A 61 -2.95 -1.60 -16.29
C TRP A 61 -1.82 -1.15 -15.34
N PHE A 62 -0.69 -1.84 -15.42
CA PHE A 62 0.57 -1.47 -14.77
C PHE A 62 1.77 -2.02 -15.56
N ASN A 63 2.95 -1.45 -15.33
CA ASN A 63 4.23 -2.02 -15.74
C ASN A 63 5.21 -2.01 -14.56
N ALA A 64 5.48 -3.19 -14.00
CA ALA A 64 6.38 -3.33 -12.85
C ALA A 64 7.84 -2.99 -13.19
N GLY A 65 8.31 -3.33 -14.40
CA GLY A 65 9.69 -3.08 -14.82
C GLY A 65 10.02 -1.58 -14.91
N ASN A 66 9.07 -0.79 -15.42
CA ASN A 66 9.17 0.66 -15.51
C ASN A 66 8.67 1.39 -14.25
N LYS A 67 8.14 0.64 -13.27
CA LYS A 67 7.43 1.16 -12.09
C LYS A 67 6.31 2.15 -12.42
N ASP A 68 5.52 1.80 -13.43
CA ASP A 68 4.40 2.62 -13.89
C ASP A 68 3.07 2.04 -13.38
N PHE A 69 2.44 2.77 -12.47
CA PHE A 69 1.17 2.41 -11.83
C PHE A 69 0.18 3.57 -12.00
N PRO A 70 -0.36 3.80 -13.22
CA PRO A 70 -1.13 5.00 -13.55
C PRO A 70 -2.48 5.07 -12.83
N SER A 71 -2.96 3.96 -12.23
CA SER A 71 -4.16 3.97 -11.40
C SER A 71 -3.96 4.56 -10.00
N VAL A 72 -2.71 4.80 -9.57
CA VAL A 72 -2.34 5.57 -8.36
C VAL A 72 -1.67 6.90 -8.71
N PRO A 73 -1.57 7.21 -9.99
CA PRO A 73 -0.31 7.47 -10.73
C PRO A 73 1.00 7.47 -9.92
N PHE A 74 1.56 6.30 -9.62
CA PHE A 74 2.98 6.22 -9.25
C PHE A 74 3.85 5.95 -10.48
N SER A 75 5.04 6.54 -10.45
CA SER A 75 6.09 6.40 -11.46
C SER A 75 7.38 5.90 -10.82
N SER A 76 8.42 5.66 -11.62
CA SER A 76 9.75 5.29 -11.10
C SER A 76 10.35 6.29 -10.09
N TRP A 77 9.87 7.53 -10.05
CA TRP A 77 10.27 8.52 -9.05
C TRP A 77 9.74 8.25 -7.65
N ASP A 78 8.75 7.38 -7.52
CA ASP A 78 7.99 7.14 -6.28
C ASP A 78 8.45 5.87 -5.56
N PHE A 79 9.58 5.30 -5.99
CA PHE A 79 10.19 4.08 -5.44
C PHE A 79 11.63 4.32 -4.98
N ASN A 80 12.09 3.51 -4.04
CA ASN A 80 13.39 3.65 -3.36
C ASN A 80 14.60 3.13 -4.16
N ASP A 81 14.48 2.93 -5.48
CA ASP A 81 15.56 2.43 -6.34
C ASP A 81 16.89 3.19 -6.19
N ASN A 82 16.84 4.51 -6.00
CA ASN A 82 18.04 5.35 -5.83
C ASN A 82 18.49 5.48 -4.36
N LYS A 83 17.65 5.05 -3.42
CA LYS A 83 17.88 5.14 -1.97
C LYS A 83 18.51 3.86 -1.43
N CYS A 84 18.03 2.71 -1.89
CA CYS A 84 18.61 1.41 -1.58
C CYS A 84 20.10 1.37 -1.96
N ARG A 85 20.94 0.81 -1.08
CA ARG A 85 22.40 0.74 -1.26
C ARG A 85 22.93 -0.67 -1.48
N THR A 86 22.06 -1.68 -1.47
CA THR A 86 22.47 -3.06 -1.73
C THR A 86 22.71 -3.27 -3.23
N GLY A 87 23.61 -4.21 -3.57
CA GLY A 87 23.94 -4.48 -4.97
C GLY A 87 22.78 -5.10 -5.76
N SER A 88 21.91 -5.84 -5.07
CA SER A 88 20.71 -6.45 -5.67
C SER A 88 19.48 -5.54 -5.72
N GLY A 89 19.45 -4.47 -4.90
CA GLY A 89 18.24 -3.70 -4.63
C GLY A 89 17.30 -4.36 -3.60
N GLU A 90 17.65 -5.53 -3.08
CA GLU A 90 16.88 -6.31 -2.10
C GLU A 90 17.40 -6.09 -0.67
N ILE A 91 16.60 -6.49 0.31
CA ILE A 91 17.06 -6.69 1.69
C ILE A 91 17.93 -7.96 1.74
N GLU A 92 19.20 -7.80 2.12
CA GLU A 92 20.21 -8.86 2.17
C GLU A 92 20.64 -9.19 3.62
N ASN A 93 20.57 -8.21 4.52
CA ASN A 93 21.01 -8.29 5.91
C ASN A 93 20.06 -7.52 6.83
N TYR A 94 19.30 -8.26 7.65
CA TYR A 94 18.34 -7.68 8.60
C TYR A 94 18.99 -6.98 9.82
N GLY A 95 20.31 -7.10 9.99
CA GLY A 95 21.06 -6.32 10.99
C GLY A 95 21.35 -4.88 10.55
N ASP A 96 21.17 -4.55 9.27
CA ASP A 96 21.31 -3.20 8.75
C ASP A 96 19.92 -2.56 8.58
N ILE A 97 19.67 -1.54 9.40
CA ILE A 97 18.37 -0.89 9.51
C ILE A 97 17.98 -0.09 8.26
N TYR A 98 18.97 0.33 7.44
CA TYR A 98 18.73 1.14 6.26
C TYR A 98 18.18 0.27 5.14
N GLN A 99 18.87 -0.82 4.80
CA GLN A 99 18.36 -1.72 3.78
C GLN A 99 17.01 -2.34 4.15
N VAL A 100 16.77 -2.65 5.44
CA VAL A 100 15.47 -3.18 5.89
C VAL A 100 14.31 -2.25 5.54
N ARG A 101 14.55 -0.93 5.41
CA ARG A 101 13.50 0.08 5.18
C ARG A 101 13.55 0.81 3.85
N ASP A 102 14.68 0.71 3.14
CA ASP A 102 14.90 1.44 1.89
C ASP A 102 15.08 0.48 0.70
N CYS A 103 15.14 -0.84 0.92
CA CYS A 103 15.32 -1.85 -0.12
C CYS A 103 14.13 -2.80 -0.21
N ARG A 104 14.02 -3.48 -1.36
CA ARG A 104 12.87 -4.34 -1.66
C ARG A 104 12.81 -5.55 -0.73
N LEU A 105 11.63 -5.78 -0.17
CA LEU A 105 11.31 -7.00 0.58
C LEU A 105 10.91 -8.08 -0.43
N VAL A 106 11.76 -9.09 -0.65
CA VAL A 106 11.51 -10.21 -1.59
C VAL A 106 11.00 -9.74 -2.97
N SER A 107 11.71 -8.75 -3.52
CA SER A 107 11.46 -8.08 -4.79
C SER A 107 10.22 -7.22 -4.89
N LEU A 108 9.51 -6.96 -3.79
CA LEU A 108 8.37 -6.04 -3.76
C LEU A 108 8.87 -4.59 -3.96
N LEU A 109 8.31 -3.89 -4.94
CA LEU A 109 8.73 -2.54 -5.31
C LEU A 109 8.46 -1.57 -4.16
N ASP A 110 9.53 -1.13 -3.52
CA ASP A 110 9.51 -0.38 -2.26
C ASP A 110 9.21 1.11 -2.48
N LEU A 111 8.14 1.62 -1.86
CA LEU A 111 7.68 2.99 -2.05
C LEU A 111 8.58 3.99 -1.32
N ALA A 112 8.86 5.12 -1.96
CA ALA A 112 9.62 6.22 -1.37
C ALA A 112 8.75 7.03 -0.39
N LEU A 113 8.44 6.43 0.77
CA LEU A 113 7.54 7.01 1.76
C LEU A 113 8.06 8.28 2.41
N GLU A 114 9.31 8.70 2.19
CA GLU A 114 9.76 10.03 2.59
C GLU A 114 9.12 11.17 1.78
N LYS A 115 8.59 10.86 0.58
CA LYS A 115 8.04 11.87 -0.34
C LYS A 115 6.62 12.24 0.06
N ASP A 116 6.37 13.55 0.17
CA ASP A 116 5.04 14.09 0.47
C ASP A 116 3.96 13.58 -0.50
N TYR A 117 4.27 13.49 -1.79
CA TYR A 117 3.36 12.94 -2.80
C TYR A 117 2.92 11.50 -2.49
N VAL A 118 3.88 10.63 -2.12
CA VAL A 118 3.60 9.21 -1.83
C VAL A 118 2.79 9.09 -0.54
N ARG A 119 3.17 9.83 0.51
CA ARG A 119 2.40 9.88 1.77
C ARG A 119 0.98 10.40 1.54
N GLY A 120 0.82 11.42 0.70
CA GLY A 120 -0.47 11.97 0.31
C GLY A 120 -1.37 10.93 -0.37
N LYS A 121 -0.82 10.14 -1.30
CA LYS A 121 -1.56 9.06 -1.98
C LYS A 121 -1.95 7.92 -1.05
N VAL A 122 -1.06 7.54 -0.14
CA VAL A 122 -1.37 6.53 0.89
C VAL A 122 -2.45 7.03 1.85
N ALA A 123 -2.34 8.28 2.31
CA ALA A 123 -3.34 8.89 3.20
C ALA A 123 -4.70 9.04 2.52
N GLU A 124 -4.75 9.44 1.24
CA GLU A 124 -5.99 9.50 0.44
C GLU A 124 -6.69 8.13 0.39
N PHE A 125 -5.94 7.05 0.12
CA PHE A 125 -6.44 5.69 0.17
C PHE A 125 -6.99 5.32 1.55
N MET A 126 -6.22 5.55 2.62
CA MET A 126 -6.64 5.20 3.98
C MET A 126 -7.85 6.03 4.43
N ASN A 127 -7.89 7.32 4.14
CA ASN A 127 -9.02 8.20 4.46
C ASN A 127 -10.29 7.78 3.72
N SER A 128 -10.20 7.32 2.47
CA SER A 128 -11.37 6.80 1.75
C SER A 128 -12.04 5.63 2.50
N LEU A 129 -11.25 4.79 3.18
CA LEU A 129 -11.75 3.68 3.99
C LEU A 129 -12.28 4.15 5.34
N ILE A 130 -11.62 5.11 6.00
CA ILE A 130 -12.14 5.74 7.23
C ILE A 130 -13.50 6.37 6.96
N ASP A 131 -13.64 7.09 5.84
CA ASP A 131 -14.88 7.73 5.43
C ASP A 131 -15.99 6.72 5.10
N MET A 132 -15.64 5.47 4.77
CA MET A 132 -16.59 4.35 4.64
C MET A 132 -17.03 3.77 5.99
N GLY A 133 -16.30 4.03 7.07
CA GLY A 133 -16.62 3.58 8.42
C GLY A 133 -15.77 2.43 8.93
N VAL A 134 -14.57 2.20 8.39
CA VAL A 134 -13.63 1.25 9.03
C VAL A 134 -13.14 1.81 10.36
N ALA A 135 -12.89 0.94 11.34
CA ALA A 135 -12.47 1.35 12.68
C ALA A 135 -10.95 1.44 12.85
N GLY A 136 -10.18 0.98 11.85
CA GLY A 136 -8.73 1.07 11.87
C GLY A 136 -8.05 0.17 10.85
N PHE A 137 -6.74 0.06 11.02
CA PHE A 137 -5.87 -0.62 10.07
C PHE A 137 -4.90 -1.57 10.77
N ARG A 138 -4.72 -2.76 10.20
CA ARG A 138 -3.48 -3.51 10.35
C ARG A 138 -2.55 -3.01 9.26
N VAL A 139 -1.45 -2.38 9.63
CA VAL A 139 -0.50 -1.85 8.65
C VAL A 139 0.53 -2.95 8.34
N ASP A 140 0.56 -3.38 7.08
CA ASP A 140 1.45 -4.45 6.63
C ASP A 140 2.91 -3.99 6.62
N ALA A 141 3.82 -4.94 6.83
CA ALA A 141 5.25 -4.74 6.67
C ALA A 141 5.84 -3.52 7.44
N CYS A 142 5.24 -3.07 8.56
CA CYS A 142 5.71 -1.89 9.31
C CYS A 142 7.20 -1.88 9.67
N LYS A 143 7.84 -3.04 9.84
CA LYS A 143 9.29 -3.14 10.07
C LYS A 143 10.10 -2.48 8.94
N HIS A 144 9.56 -2.53 7.72
CA HIS A 144 10.15 -2.08 6.48
C HIS A 144 9.83 -0.62 6.16
N MET A 145 9.15 0.09 7.07
CA MET A 145 8.88 1.52 6.94
C MET A 145 9.58 2.28 8.07
N TRP A 146 10.01 3.51 7.81
CA TRP A 146 10.53 4.36 8.88
C TRP A 146 9.41 4.81 9.80
N PRO A 147 9.61 4.79 11.14
CA PRO A 147 8.60 5.28 12.06
C PRO A 147 8.17 6.74 11.81
N GLY A 148 9.08 7.58 11.31
CA GLY A 148 8.78 8.97 10.96
C GLY A 148 7.86 9.10 9.75
N ASP A 149 8.02 8.26 8.72
CA ASP A 149 7.15 8.24 7.54
C ASP A 149 5.74 7.78 7.93
N LEU A 150 5.65 6.76 8.79
CA LEU A 150 4.38 6.29 9.34
C LEU A 150 3.69 7.36 10.19
N ALA A 151 4.43 8.05 11.06
CA ALA A 151 3.89 9.11 11.89
C ALA A 151 3.29 10.26 11.05
N ASP A 152 3.95 10.61 9.94
CA ASP A 152 3.45 11.62 9.00
C ASP A 152 2.16 11.15 8.32
N ILE A 153 2.13 9.93 7.78
CA ILE A 153 0.92 9.34 7.18
C ILE A 153 -0.23 9.34 8.19
N TYR A 154 0.01 8.89 9.43
CA TYR A 154 -1.01 8.83 10.48
C TYR A 154 -1.51 10.23 10.87
N GLY A 155 -0.64 11.24 10.85
CA GLY A 155 -1.02 12.63 11.09
C GLY A 155 -1.94 13.24 10.03
N ARG A 156 -2.08 12.59 8.87
CA ARG A 156 -2.99 13.01 7.79
C ARG A 156 -4.35 12.30 7.83
N LEU A 157 -4.53 11.33 8.74
CA LEU A 157 -5.74 10.52 8.77
C LEU A 157 -6.90 11.27 9.41
N HIS A 158 -8.10 11.06 8.87
CA HIS A 158 -9.34 11.55 9.47
C HIS A 158 -9.58 10.86 10.81
N ASN A 159 -10.35 11.52 11.68
CA ASN A 159 -10.98 10.85 12.82
C ASN A 159 -12.09 9.93 12.32
N LEU A 160 -12.49 8.95 13.14
CA LEU A 160 -13.63 8.09 12.82
C LEU A 160 -14.93 8.90 12.81
N ASN A 161 -15.84 8.55 11.91
CA ASN A 161 -17.13 9.23 11.72
C ASN A 161 -18.23 8.78 12.70
N THR A 162 -17.88 7.99 13.72
CA THR A 162 -18.81 7.34 14.67
C THR A 162 -18.31 7.43 16.10
#